data_AF-A0A9Q3IW12-F1
#
_entry.id   AF-A0A9Q3IW12-F1
#
_cell.length_a   1.000
_cell.length_b   1.000
_cell.length_c   1.000
_cell.angle_alpha   90.00
_cell.angle_beta   90.00
_cell.angle_gamma   90.00
#
_symmetry.space_group_name_H-M   'P 1'
#
loop_
_entity.id
_entity.type
_entity.pdbx_description
1 polymer ?
#
loop_
_entity_poly.entity_id
_entity_poly.type
_entity_poly.pdbx_seq_one_letter_code
_entity_poly.pdbx_strand_id
1 'polypeptide(L)'
;MALTDRSLINNILQECNDSVTFGHLSEDRKLERVKTSSWWPNWSKDVSEYCQTCDVCQNANRDTGKKSGMMIQIQEPKSSWEIAQMDWGTALPPGGDRSYNAFQVLVDRYS
;
A
#
# COMPACT_ATOMS: atom_id res chain seq x y z
N MET A 1 31.76 -8.32 -16.91
CA MET A 1 31.85 -9.80 -16.90
C MET A 1 30.51 -10.31 -16.40
N ALA A 2 29.84 -11.18 -17.16
CA ALA A 2 28.51 -11.66 -16.81
C ALA A 2 28.59 -12.78 -15.79
N LEU A 3 27.79 -12.71 -14.73
CA LEU A 3 27.64 -13.85 -13.83
C LEU A 3 26.81 -14.91 -14.56
N THR A 4 27.35 -16.12 -14.67
CA THR A 4 26.69 -17.27 -15.28
C THR A 4 26.37 -18.36 -14.27
N ASP A 5 27.02 -18.35 -13.10
CA ASP A 5 26.78 -19.30 -12.04
C ASP A 5 25.51 -18.95 -11.25
N ARG A 6 24.58 -19.89 -11.19
CA ARG A 6 23.28 -19.67 -10.53
C ARG A 6 23.38 -19.65 -9.01
N SER A 7 24.37 -20.34 -8.44
CA SER A 7 24.57 -20.34 -6.98
C SER A 7 25.00 -18.96 -6.50
N LEU A 8 25.91 -18.31 -7.24
CA LEU A 8 26.36 -16.95 -6.97
C LEU A 8 25.24 -15.92 -7.18
N ILE A 9 24.42 -16.08 -8.22
CA ILE A 9 23.23 -15.21 -8.42
C ILE A 9 22.27 -15.32 -7.23
N ASN A 10 21.96 -16.53 -6.76
CA ASN A 10 21.06 -16.72 -5.62
C ASN A 10 21.61 -16.09 -4.33
N ASN A 11 22.92 -16.20 -4.08
CA ASN A 11 23.56 -15.54 -2.93
C ASN A 11 23.43 -14.02 -3.00
N ILE A 12 23.59 -13.43 -4.19
CA ILE A 12 23.40 -11.97 -4.38
C ILE A 12 21.95 -11.56 -4.11
N LEU A 13 20.97 -12.33 -4.61
CA LEU A 13 19.55 -12.05 -4.39
C LEU A 13 19.20 -12.10 -2.90
N GLN A 14 19.70 -13.12 -2.20
CA GLN A 14 19.51 -13.28 -0.76
C GLN A 14 20.17 -12.14 0.03
N GLU A 15 21.43 -11.79 -0.27
CA GLU A 15 22.12 -10.66 0.36
C GLU A 15 21.41 -9.32 0.10
N CYS A 16 20.87 -9.10 -1.10
CA CYS A 16 20.16 -7.87 -1.43
C CYS A 16 18.81 -7.76 -0.71
N ASN A 17 18.13 -8.89 -0.44
CA ASN A 17 16.79 -8.90 0.12
C ASN A 17 16.76 -9.11 1.64
N ASP A 18 17.67 -9.91 2.19
CA ASP A 18 17.61 -10.42 3.57
C ASP A 18 18.74 -9.85 4.44
N SER A 19 19.52 -8.88 3.93
CA SER A 19 20.54 -8.18 4.72
C SER A 19 19.93 -7.47 5.92
N VAL A 20 20.59 -7.57 7.09
CA VAL A 20 20.17 -6.89 8.32
C VAL A 20 20.12 -5.36 8.16
N THR A 21 20.97 -4.79 7.32
CA THR A 21 21.13 -3.33 7.19
C THR A 21 20.29 -2.73 6.05
N PHE A 22 20.00 -3.52 5.01
CA PHE A 22 19.37 -3.03 3.77
C PHE A 22 18.31 -3.99 3.21
N GLY A 23 17.91 -4.99 3.99
CA GLY A 23 16.91 -5.97 3.60
C GLY A 23 15.50 -5.38 3.55
N HIS A 24 14.65 -6.02 2.74
CA HIS A 24 13.25 -5.68 2.55
C HIS A 24 12.95 -4.23 2.15
N LEU A 25 13.92 -3.53 1.56
CA LEU A 25 13.70 -2.24 0.91
C LEU A 25 12.75 -2.39 -0.29
N SER A 26 12.28 -1.25 -0.83
CA SER A 26 11.48 -1.24 -2.05
C SER A 26 12.21 -1.95 -3.20
N GLU A 27 11.42 -2.54 -4.10
CA GLU A 27 11.94 -3.25 -5.28
C GLU A 27 12.89 -2.37 -6.10
N ASP A 28 12.55 -1.09 -6.30
CA ASP A 28 13.40 -0.12 -6.99
C ASP A 28 14.79 0.02 -6.36
N ARG A 29 14.88 0.02 -5.02
CA ARG A 29 16.17 0.11 -4.33
C ARG A 29 17.00 -1.16 -4.50
N LYS A 30 16.36 -2.32 -4.54
CA LYS A 30 17.03 -3.60 -4.81
C LYS A 30 17.54 -3.65 -6.24
N LEU A 31 16.74 -3.17 -7.20
CA LEU A 31 17.13 -3.08 -8.61
C LEU A 31 18.36 -2.17 -8.80
N GLU A 32 18.38 -0.98 -8.21
CA GLU A 32 19.52 -0.07 -8.30
C GLU A 32 20.79 -0.64 -7.62
N ARG A 33 20.62 -1.38 -6.52
CA ARG A 33 21.75 -2.06 -5.88
C ARG A 33 22.34 -3.15 -6.76
N VAL A 34 21.52 -4.04 -7.30
CA VAL A 34 22.00 -5.11 -8.18
C VAL A 34 22.65 -4.53 -9.43
N LYS A 35 22.04 -3.50 -10.04
CA LYS A 35 22.57 -2.79 -11.20
C LYS A 35 23.95 -2.18 -10.98
N THR A 36 24.26 -1.73 -9.76
CA THR A 36 25.55 -1.12 -9.43
C THR A 36 26.61 -2.15 -9.01
N SER A 37 26.21 -3.30 -8.45
CA SER A 37 27.14 -4.30 -7.92
C SER A 37 27.38 -5.50 -8.84
N SER A 38 26.45 -5.85 -9.74
CA SER A 38 26.45 -7.14 -10.43
C SER A 38 25.66 -7.12 -11.74
N TRP A 39 25.93 -8.06 -12.65
CA TRP A 39 25.20 -8.15 -13.92
C TRP A 39 25.12 -9.59 -14.43
N TRP A 40 23.92 -10.00 -14.86
CA TRP A 40 23.64 -11.26 -15.56
C TRP A 40 22.40 -11.13 -16.46
N PRO A 41 22.18 -12.03 -17.43
CA PRO A 41 20.97 -12.03 -18.25
C PRO A 41 19.70 -12.16 -17.38
N ASN A 42 18.70 -11.31 -17.61
CA ASN A 42 17.44 -11.26 -16.85
C ASN A 42 17.56 -10.90 -15.37
N TRP A 43 18.64 -10.23 -14.94
CA TRP A 43 18.86 -9.85 -13.55
C TRP A 43 17.69 -9.07 -12.92
N SER A 44 17.08 -8.14 -13.65
CA SER A 44 15.96 -7.35 -13.15
C SER A 44 14.72 -8.20 -12.90
N LYS A 45 14.47 -9.19 -13.77
CA LYS A 45 13.36 -10.14 -13.61
C LYS A 45 13.58 -11.04 -12.40
N ASP A 46 14.80 -11.57 -12.23
CA ASP A 46 15.14 -12.42 -11.09
C ASP A 46 14.98 -11.66 -9.75
N VAL A 47 15.38 -10.37 -9.70
CA VAL A 47 15.17 -9.52 -8.52
C VAL A 47 13.69 -9.31 -8.22
N SER A 48 12.88 -9.03 -9.24
CA SER A 48 11.43 -8.84 -9.10
C SER A 48 10.76 -10.12 -8.58
N GLU A 49 11.09 -11.27 -9.17
CA GLU A 49 10.55 -12.58 -8.78
C GLU A 49 10.93 -12.94 -7.34
N TYR A 50 12.17 -12.66 -6.92
CA TYR A 50 12.59 -12.85 -5.52
C TYR A 50 11.83 -11.93 -4.55
N CYS A 51 11.53 -10.69 -4.94
CA CYS A 51 10.73 -9.79 -4.11
C CYS A 51 9.27 -10.25 -3.98
N GLN A 52 8.73 -10.91 -5.02
CA GLN A 52 7.38 -11.47 -5.02
C GLN A 52 7.25 -12.69 -4.11
N THR A 53 8.29 -13.50 -3.98
CA THR A 53 8.30 -14.67 -3.08
C THR A 53 8.62 -14.33 -1.62
N CYS A 54 9.03 -13.10 -1.33
CA CYS A 54 9.39 -12.68 0.03
C CYS A 54 8.16 -12.19 0.83
N ASP A 55 7.72 -12.98 1.82
CA ASP A 55 6.58 -12.66 2.69
C ASP A 55 6.67 -11.30 3.38
N VAL A 56 7.86 -10.94 3.88
CA VAL A 56 8.09 -9.64 4.55
C VAL A 56 7.87 -8.49 3.58
N CYS A 57 8.39 -8.60 2.36
CA CYS A 57 8.21 -7.59 1.33
C CYS A 57 6.75 -7.49 0.88
N GLN A 58 6.07 -8.61 0.68
CA GLN A 58 4.66 -8.62 0.26
C GLN A 58 3.73 -8.01 1.31
N ASN A 59 4.00 -8.24 2.59
CA ASN A 59 3.21 -7.65 3.68
C ASN A 59 3.53 -6.16 3.90
N ALA A 60 4.78 -5.73 3.68
CA ALA A 60 5.21 -4.35 3.86
C ALA A 60 4.85 -3.46 2.66
N ASN A 61 5.04 -3.94 1.43
CA ASN A 61 4.60 -3.28 0.21
C ASN A 61 3.09 -3.46 0.06
N ARG A 62 2.34 -2.68 0.82
CA ARG A 62 0.93 -2.46 0.50
C ARG A 62 0.87 -1.76 -0.85
N ASP A 63 0.10 -2.36 -1.74
CA ASP A 63 -0.17 -1.82 -3.07
C ASP A 63 -0.57 -0.35 -2.94
N THR A 64 0.35 0.55 -3.30
CA THR A 64 0.18 2.00 -3.08
C THR A 64 -0.60 2.62 -4.24
N GLY A 65 -1.02 1.79 -5.21
CA GLY A 65 -1.97 2.19 -6.23
C GLY A 65 -3.27 2.66 -5.60
N LYS A 66 -3.88 3.70 -6.18
CA LYS A 66 -5.28 4.02 -5.90
C LYS A 66 -6.07 2.71 -6.02
N LYS A 67 -6.85 2.36 -4.99
CA LYS A 67 -7.80 1.24 -5.10
C LYS A 67 -8.50 1.39 -6.44
N SER A 68 -8.28 0.42 -7.34
CA SER A 68 -8.91 0.40 -8.65
C SER A 68 -10.38 0.01 -8.49
N GLY A 69 -11.14 0.88 -7.83
CA GLY A 69 -12.59 0.85 -7.76
C GLY A 69 -13.10 2.02 -8.57
N MET A 70 -14.05 1.76 -9.48
CA MET A 70 -14.84 2.86 -10.03
C MET A 70 -15.54 3.55 -8.85
N MET A 71 -15.46 4.88 -8.81
CA MET A 71 -16.34 5.65 -7.94
C MET A 71 -17.78 5.31 -8.31
N ILE A 72 -18.48 4.61 -7.43
CA ILE A 72 -19.90 4.32 -7.62
C ILE A 72 -20.63 5.63 -7.40
N GLN A 73 -21.24 6.16 -8.46
CA GLN A 73 -22.10 7.32 -8.36
C GLN A 73 -23.42 6.93 -7.70
N ILE A 74 -23.73 7.56 -6.59
CA ILE A 74 -25.04 7.44 -5.92
C ILE A 74 -26.07 8.14 -6.82
N GLN A 75 -27.19 7.46 -7.12
CA GLN A 75 -28.30 8.02 -7.89
C GLN A 75 -28.82 9.30 -7.21
N GLU A 76 -29.20 10.31 -7.99
CA GLU A 76 -29.80 11.52 -7.44
C GLU A 76 -31.20 11.19 -6.89
N PRO A 77 -31.52 11.60 -5.65
CA PRO A 77 -32.86 11.42 -5.11
C PRO A 77 -33.88 12.25 -5.89
N LYS A 78 -35.11 11.76 -6.01
CA LYS A 78 -36.23 12.43 -6.71
C LYS A 78 -37.16 13.16 -5.74
N SER A 79 -37.07 12.84 -4.45
CA SER A 79 -37.87 13.43 -3.40
C SER A 79 -37.07 13.57 -2.10
N SER A 80 -37.50 14.52 -1.24
CA SER A 80 -36.90 14.70 0.08
C SER A 80 -36.89 13.39 0.87
N TRP A 81 -35.79 13.17 1.59
CA TRP A 81 -35.56 12.01 2.46
C TRP A 81 -35.45 10.64 1.76
N GLU A 82 -35.38 10.59 0.42
CA GLU A 82 -35.17 9.34 -0.31
C GLU A 82 -33.75 8.78 -0.09
N ILE A 83 -32.76 9.67 0.05
CA ILE A 83 -31.37 9.33 0.34
C ILE A 83 -30.87 10.25 1.44
N ALA A 84 -30.59 9.68 2.62
CA ALA A 84 -29.97 10.38 3.73
C ALA A 84 -28.53 9.91 3.91
N GLN A 85 -27.61 10.86 4.11
CA GLN A 85 -26.24 10.58 4.50
C GLN A 85 -26.09 10.86 5.99
N MET A 86 -25.43 9.94 6.69
CA MET A 86 -25.21 10.02 8.12
C MET A 86 -23.71 9.91 8.40
N ASP A 87 -23.21 10.79 9.27
CA ASP A 87 -21.84 10.74 9.74
C ASP A 87 -21.75 11.11 11.23
N TRP A 88 -20.65 10.71 11.87
CA TRP A 88 -20.38 10.97 13.29
C TRP A 88 -19.06 11.71 13.47
N GLY A 89 -19.13 12.90 14.05
CA GLY A 89 -17.96 13.56 14.62
C GLY A 89 -17.76 13.07 16.05
N THR A 90 -16.65 12.39 16.34
CA THR A 90 -16.35 11.86 17.69
C THR A 90 -15.06 12.45 18.25
N ALA A 91 -14.71 12.08 19.49
CA ALA A 91 -13.50 12.51 20.19
C ALA A 91 -13.40 14.04 20.40
N LEU A 92 -14.52 14.71 20.58
CA LEU A 92 -14.56 16.12 20.94
C LEU A 92 -14.29 16.30 22.44
N PRO A 93 -13.78 17.47 22.86
CA PRO A 93 -13.77 17.83 24.27
C PRO A 93 -15.18 17.71 24.87
N PRO A 94 -15.37 17.08 26.04
CA PRO A 94 -16.68 16.95 26.67
C PRO A 94 -17.31 18.32 26.92
N GLY A 95 -18.57 18.48 26.53
CA GLY A 95 -19.30 19.74 26.60
C GLY A 95 -20.69 19.63 27.23
N GLY A 96 -21.13 20.72 27.86
CA GLY A 96 -22.44 20.87 28.49
C GLY A 96 -22.63 20.03 29.77
N ASP A 97 -23.80 20.17 30.39
CA ASP A 97 -24.12 19.54 31.68
C ASP A 97 -24.09 18.01 31.66
N ARG A 98 -24.19 17.42 30.47
CA ARG A 98 -24.17 15.97 30.24
C ARG A 98 -22.86 15.46 29.64
N SER A 99 -21.86 16.33 29.45
CA SER A 99 -20.52 15.96 28.97
C SER A 99 -20.52 15.18 27.64
N TYR A 100 -21.33 15.62 26.68
CA TYR A 100 -21.34 15.04 25.34
C TYR A 100 -20.01 15.29 24.62
N ASN A 101 -19.51 14.31 23.86
CA ASN A 101 -18.21 14.36 23.18
C ASN A 101 -18.28 13.97 21.69
N ALA A 102 -19.49 13.90 21.15
CA ALA A 102 -19.74 13.52 19.76
C ALA A 102 -21.03 14.19 19.25
N PHE A 103 -21.12 14.35 17.94
CA PHE A 103 -22.36 14.72 17.26
C PHE A 103 -22.61 13.78 16.08
N GLN A 104 -23.88 13.63 15.74
CA GLN A 104 -24.33 12.97 14.52
C GLN A 104 -24.78 14.04 13.53
N VAL A 105 -24.31 13.92 12.29
CA VAL A 105 -24.81 14.71 11.16
C VAL A 105 -25.74 13.83 10.36
N LEU A 106 -26.93 14.34 10.04
CA LEU A 106 -27.86 13.73 9.11
C LEU A 106 -28.16 14.75 8.01
N VAL A 107 -27.88 14.39 6.76
CA VAL A 107 -28.06 15.26 5.59
C VAL A 107 -29.03 14.58 4.63
N ASP A 108 -30.11 15.26 4.28
CA ASP A 108 -30.94 14.88 3.14
C ASP A 108 -30.20 15.27 1.85
N ARG A 109 -30.02 14.32 0.94
CA ARG A 109 -29.29 14.57 -0.32
C ARG A 109 -30.13 15.34 -1.35
N TYR A 110 -31.45 15.42 -1.16
CA TYR A 110 -32.34 16.13 -2.09
C TYR A 110 -32.39 17.65 -1.87
N SER A 111 -32.12 18.10 -0.64
CA SER A 111 -32.31 19.50 -0.22
C SER A 111 -31.24 20.46 -0.74
#